data_AF-A0A5K7XIW5-F1
#
_entry.id   AF-A0A5K7XIW5-F1
#
_cell.length_a   1.000
_cell.length_b   1.000
_cell.length_c   1.000
_cell.angle_alpha   90.00
_cell.angle_beta   90.00
_cell.angle_gamma   90.00
#
_symmetry.space_group_name_H-M   'P 1'
#
loop_
_entity.id
_entity.type
_entity.pdbx_description
1 polymer ?
#
loop_
_entity_poly.entity_id
_entity_poly.type
_entity_poly.pdbx_seq_one_letter_code
_entity_poly.pdbx_strand_id
1 'polypeptide(L)'
;MPRTAVITLAAVATFAAVGLQQQASAQTIAYDHRSTVLGDHLAGASELVRANGQFLKDEADAAETWTRVTAASDQIQYNRATYRNDVKRMETEVREQKAGANRAKQQAEANAELAAALKLYESVQRGAGAWPTALTQARYAGSVATVSSLIRNWSPQHPSSDVYRSALATELGVLKARVTADRSLDFASRVDAVRAIKQLHQLAMMSPSEFPHQWEQRQFAMK
;
A
#
# COMPACT_ATOMS: atom_id res chain seq x y z
N MET A 1 18.00 38.28 -7.58
CA MET A 1 18.70 37.50 -8.61
C MET A 1 17.81 36.35 -9.08
N PRO A 2 17.18 36.43 -10.26
CA PRO A 2 16.46 35.28 -10.82
C PRO A 2 17.31 34.61 -11.92
N ARG A 3 17.48 33.28 -11.84
CA ARG A 3 17.95 32.44 -12.95
C ARG A 3 17.12 31.16 -13.03
N THR A 4 16.32 31.09 -14.11
CA THR A 4 16.11 29.95 -15.02
C THR A 4 15.72 28.58 -14.46
N ALA A 5 14.50 28.13 -14.76
CA ALA A 5 14.24 27.22 -15.89
C ALA A 5 12.72 26.93 -16.02
N VAL A 6 12.07 27.50 -17.03
CA VAL A 6 10.76 27.05 -17.51
C VAL A 6 10.95 26.69 -18.97
N ILE A 7 10.82 25.40 -19.28
CA ILE A 7 10.90 24.85 -20.63
C ILE A 7 9.46 24.52 -21.08
N THR A 8 9.17 24.94 -22.32
CA THR A 8 8.08 24.54 -23.22
C THR A 8 6.63 24.90 -22.90
N LEU A 9 6.13 25.90 -23.63
CA LEU A 9 4.92 25.75 -24.45
C LEU A 9 4.92 26.81 -25.57
N ALA A 10 5.60 26.50 -26.68
CA ALA A 10 5.49 27.25 -27.92
C ALA A 10 4.33 26.65 -28.73
N ALA A 11 3.11 27.08 -28.43
CA ALA A 11 1.99 26.99 -29.35
C ALA A 11 2.00 28.26 -30.18
N VAL A 12 2.64 28.23 -31.36
CA VAL A 12 2.52 29.28 -32.36
C VAL A 12 2.13 28.65 -33.68
N ALA A 13 0.87 28.91 -34.01
CA ALA A 13 0.29 29.12 -35.33
C ALA A 13 1.22 28.98 -36.55
N THR A 14 0.84 28.07 -37.44
CA THR A 14 0.84 28.26 -38.89
C THR A 14 0.08 27.09 -39.51
N PHE A 15 -1.13 27.35 -40.02
CA PHE A 15 -1.71 26.84 -41.28
C PHE A 15 -3.15 27.37 -41.42
N ALA A 16 -3.32 28.69 -41.25
CA ALA A 16 -4.17 29.45 -42.15
C ALA A 16 -3.25 29.96 -43.26
N ALA A 17 -3.71 29.90 -44.50
CA ALA A 17 -3.01 30.27 -45.75
C ALA A 17 -2.18 29.17 -46.44
N VAL A 18 -2.88 28.22 -47.05
CA VAL A 18 -2.71 28.01 -48.51
C VAL A 18 -4.08 28.16 -49.18
N GLY A 19 -4.68 29.32 -48.93
CA GLY A 19 -5.58 29.97 -49.88
C GLY A 19 -4.74 31.02 -50.60
N LEU A 20 -3.87 30.59 -51.51
CA LEU A 20 -3.14 31.45 -52.42
C LEU A 20 -3.06 30.73 -53.76
N GLN A 21 -3.91 31.22 -54.67
CA GLN A 21 -3.71 31.30 -56.10
C GLN A 21 -2.63 30.37 -56.67
N GLN A 22 -3.08 29.22 -57.17
CA GLN A 22 -2.89 29.03 -58.60
C GLN A 22 -4.27 29.04 -59.24
N GLN A 23 -4.63 30.23 -59.74
CA GLN A 23 -5.39 30.31 -60.97
C GLN A 23 -4.55 29.55 -62.01
N ALA A 24 -4.71 28.23 -62.07
CA ALA A 24 -4.56 27.55 -63.33
C ALA A 24 -5.67 28.14 -64.18
N SER A 25 -5.32 29.15 -64.97
CA SER A 25 -6.02 29.43 -66.19
C SER A 25 -6.10 28.09 -66.92
N ALA A 26 -7.23 27.41 -66.76
CA ALA A 26 -7.75 26.63 -67.86
C ALA A 26 -7.84 27.67 -68.98
N GLN A 27 -6.80 27.75 -69.80
CA GLN A 27 -6.96 28.23 -71.14
C GLN A 27 -8.05 27.31 -71.69
N THR A 28 -9.28 27.78 -71.65
CA THR A 28 -10.26 27.48 -72.68
C THR A 28 -9.62 27.97 -73.96
N ILE A 29 -8.67 27.20 -74.48
CA ILE A 29 -8.48 27.11 -75.90
C ILE A 29 -9.82 26.55 -76.35
N ALA A 30 -10.72 27.44 -76.71
CA ALA A 30 -11.85 27.11 -77.56
C ALA A 30 -11.21 26.65 -78.88
N TYR A 31 -10.81 25.38 -78.91
CA TYR A 31 -10.73 24.67 -80.17
C TYR A 31 -12.17 24.69 -80.67
N ASP A 32 -12.37 25.37 -81.77
CA ASP A 32 -13.60 25.33 -82.53
C ASP A 32 -13.78 23.88 -82.99
N HIS A 33 -14.43 23.08 -82.14
CA HIS A 33 -14.71 21.70 -82.41
C HIS A 33 -15.81 21.70 -83.46
N ARG A 34 -15.44 21.50 -84.73
CA ARG A 34 -16.26 20.58 -85.52
C ARG A 34 -16.12 19.24 -84.82
N SER A 35 -17.03 18.97 -83.87
CA SER A 35 -17.00 17.76 -83.05
C SER A 35 -17.18 16.58 -83.98
N THR A 36 -16.06 15.96 -84.33
CA THR A 36 -16.11 14.65 -84.96
C THR A 36 -16.32 13.67 -83.83
N VAL A 37 -17.20 12.70 -84.04
CA VAL A 37 -17.48 11.63 -83.06
C VAL A 37 -16.17 11.04 -82.52
N LEU A 38 -15.15 10.93 -83.37
CA LEU A 38 -13.81 10.45 -83.02
C LEU A 38 -13.03 11.41 -82.08
N GLY A 39 -13.13 12.72 -82.26
CA GLY A 39 -12.50 13.72 -81.40
C GLY A 39 -13.12 13.77 -79.99
N ASP A 40 -14.44 13.67 -79.90
CA ASP A 40 -15.14 13.62 -78.60
C ASP A 40 -14.81 12.32 -77.84
N HIS A 41 -14.69 11.19 -78.56
CA HIS A 41 -14.24 9.93 -77.98
C HIS A 41 -12.80 9.99 -77.46
N LEU A 42 -11.88 10.63 -78.19
CA LEU A 42 -10.49 10.78 -77.74
C LEU A 42 -10.36 11.76 -76.57
N ALA A 43 -11.13 12.86 -76.58
CA ALA A 43 -11.20 13.80 -75.46
C ALA A 43 -11.75 13.11 -74.20
N GLY A 44 -12.88 12.40 -74.31
CA GLY A 44 -13.44 11.62 -73.21
C GLY A 44 -12.51 10.51 -72.70
N ALA A 45 -11.75 9.85 -73.59
CA ALA A 45 -10.75 8.86 -73.19
C ALA A 45 -9.58 9.51 -72.42
N SER A 46 -9.12 10.69 -72.85
CA SER A 46 -8.05 11.42 -72.16
C SER A 46 -8.48 11.95 -70.78
N GLU A 47 -9.73 12.40 -70.65
CA GLU A 47 -10.32 12.80 -69.37
C GLU A 47 -10.48 11.61 -68.44
N LEU A 48 -10.90 10.45 -68.95
CA LEU A 48 -10.99 9.23 -68.17
C LEU A 48 -9.63 8.78 -67.64
N VAL A 49 -8.58 8.82 -68.47
CA VAL A 49 -7.20 8.50 -68.03
C VAL A 49 -6.71 9.48 -66.96
N ARG A 50 -6.99 10.78 -67.12
CA ARG A 50 -6.64 11.79 -66.11
C ARG A 50 -7.39 11.58 -64.80
N ALA A 51 -8.70 11.33 -64.86
CA ALA A 51 -9.53 11.06 -63.70
C ALA A 51 -9.08 9.78 -62.97
N ASN A 52 -8.72 8.73 -63.72
CA ASN A 52 -8.18 7.50 -63.14
C ASN A 52 -6.81 7.72 -62.48
N GLY A 53 -5.94 8.54 -63.08
CA GLY A 53 -4.66 8.93 -62.47
C GLY A 53 -4.83 9.75 -61.19
N GLN A 54 -5.82 10.65 -61.14
CA GLN A 54 -6.17 11.40 -59.92
C GLN A 54 -6.73 10.47 -58.85
N PHE A 55 -7.64 9.56 -59.21
CA PHE A 55 -8.19 8.57 -58.29
C PHE A 55 -7.10 7.71 -57.65
N LEU A 56 -6.16 7.16 -58.43
CA LEU A 56 -5.06 6.34 -57.92
C LEU A 56 -4.13 7.12 -56.98
N LYS A 57 -3.91 8.40 -57.27
CA LYS A 57 -3.11 9.27 -56.41
C LYS A 57 -3.83 9.53 -55.08
N ASP A 58 -5.11 9.88 -55.13
CA ASP A 58 -5.91 10.12 -53.93
C ASP A 58 -6.05 8.84 -53.09
N GLU A 59 -6.15 7.67 -53.73
CA GLU A 59 -6.14 6.37 -53.05
C GLU A 59 -4.79 6.09 -52.37
N ALA A 60 -3.66 6.39 -53.02
CA ALA A 60 -2.33 6.26 -52.43
C ALA A 60 -2.12 7.22 -51.24
N ASP A 61 -2.52 8.49 -51.38
CA ASP A 61 -2.43 9.50 -50.32
C ASP A 61 -3.34 9.13 -49.13
N ALA A 62 -4.52 8.58 -49.40
CA ALA A 62 -5.41 8.05 -48.38
C ALA A 62 -4.79 6.84 -47.67
N ALA A 63 -4.21 5.89 -48.41
CA ALA A 63 -3.52 4.73 -47.83
C ALA A 63 -2.34 5.15 -46.93
N GLU A 64 -1.53 6.11 -47.37
CA GLU A 64 -0.45 6.66 -46.56
C GLU A 64 -1.00 7.31 -45.27
N THR A 65 -2.07 8.09 -45.38
CA THR A 65 -2.72 8.72 -44.22
C THR A 65 -3.22 7.68 -43.22
N TRP A 66 -3.88 6.61 -43.70
CA TRP A 66 -4.37 5.53 -42.85
C TRP A 66 -3.25 4.79 -42.11
N THR A 67 -2.12 4.52 -42.77
CA THR A 67 -0.97 3.90 -42.11
C THR A 67 -0.39 4.78 -40.99
N ARG A 68 -0.26 6.09 -41.23
CA ARG A 68 0.20 7.05 -40.20
C ARG A 68 -0.76 7.15 -39.02
N VAL A 69 -2.06 7.21 -39.27
CA VAL A 69 -3.09 7.25 -38.21
C VAL A 69 -3.07 5.97 -37.38
N THR A 70 -2.93 4.82 -38.02
CA THR A 70 -2.85 3.51 -37.34
C THR A 70 -1.62 3.46 -36.43
N ALA A 71 -0.44 3.83 -36.95
CA ALA A 71 0.79 3.88 -36.15
C ALA A 71 0.68 4.85 -34.96
N ALA A 72 0.07 6.02 -35.15
CA ALA A 72 -0.15 6.97 -34.07
C ALA A 72 -1.13 6.44 -33.01
N SER A 73 -2.21 5.77 -33.44
CA SER A 73 -3.15 5.08 -32.55
C SER A 73 -2.45 4.02 -31.70
N ASP A 74 -1.64 3.16 -32.33
CA ASP A 74 -0.92 2.10 -31.64
C ASP A 74 0.05 2.67 -30.60
N GLN A 75 0.76 3.75 -30.92
CA GLN A 75 1.64 4.43 -29.97
C GLN A 75 0.86 5.00 -28.77
N ILE A 76 -0.31 5.60 -29.00
CA ILE A 76 -1.17 6.11 -27.92
C ILE A 76 -1.65 4.95 -27.04
N GLN A 77 -2.06 3.84 -27.64
CA GLN A 77 -2.51 2.66 -26.90
C GLN A 77 -1.38 2.07 -26.06
N TYR A 78 -0.18 1.95 -26.62
CA TYR A 78 1.01 1.50 -25.90
C TYR A 78 1.31 2.41 -24.70
N ASN A 79 1.38 3.72 -24.91
CA ASN A 79 1.64 4.68 -23.83
C ASN A 79 0.59 4.61 -22.72
N ARG A 80 -0.70 4.47 -23.07
CA ARG A 80 -1.79 4.29 -22.10
C ARG A 80 -1.70 2.97 -21.34
N ALA A 81 -1.23 1.90 -21.98
CA ALA A 81 -1.02 0.62 -21.32
C ALA A 81 0.15 0.70 -20.33
N THR A 82 1.28 1.26 -20.75
CA THR A 82 2.46 1.45 -19.89
C THR A 82 2.13 2.30 -18.67
N TYR A 83 1.47 3.46 -18.86
CA TYR A 83 1.06 4.31 -17.75
C TYR A 83 0.14 3.58 -16.76
N ARG A 84 -0.86 2.81 -17.25
CA ARG A 84 -1.74 2.03 -16.38
C ARG A 84 -0.99 0.96 -15.59
N ASN A 85 -0.01 0.31 -16.21
CA ASN A 85 0.82 -0.69 -15.54
C ASN A 85 1.72 -0.06 -14.48
N ASP A 86 2.33 1.10 -14.78
CA ASP A 86 3.15 1.84 -13.83
C ASP A 86 2.35 2.33 -12.62
N VAL A 87 1.15 2.88 -12.85
CA VAL A 87 0.23 3.28 -11.76
C VAL A 87 -0.13 2.08 -10.90
N LYS A 88 -0.52 0.95 -11.50
CA LYS A 88 -0.82 -0.28 -10.76
C LYS A 88 0.38 -0.75 -9.93
N ARG A 89 1.60 -0.71 -10.49
CA ARG A 89 2.83 -1.07 -9.77
C ARG A 89 3.05 -0.16 -8.56
N MET A 90 2.93 1.16 -8.74
CA MET A 90 3.07 2.12 -7.64
C MET A 90 2.00 1.91 -6.56
N GLU A 91 0.76 1.65 -6.94
CA GLU A 91 -0.32 1.35 -5.99
C GLU A 91 -0.03 0.09 -5.16
N THR A 92 0.48 -0.98 -5.81
CA THR A 92 0.88 -2.20 -5.12
C THR A 92 2.05 -1.95 -4.18
N GLU A 93 3.08 -1.23 -4.61
CA GLU A 93 4.24 -0.89 -3.79
C GLU A 93 3.83 -0.08 -2.54
N VAL A 94 2.97 0.93 -2.70
CA VAL A 94 2.45 1.73 -1.56
C VAL A 94 1.63 0.87 -0.60
N ARG A 95 0.81 -0.05 -1.11
CA ARG A 95 0.03 -0.97 -0.27
C ARG A 95 0.95 -1.91 0.50
N GLU A 96 1.96 -2.45 -0.14
CA GLU A 96 2.94 -3.34 0.49
C GLU A 96 3.78 -2.60 1.54
N GLN A 97 4.24 -1.39 1.24
CA GLN A 97 4.95 -0.55 2.20
C GLN A 97 4.09 -0.24 3.44
N LYS A 98 2.82 0.16 3.24
CA LYS A 98 1.89 0.38 4.35
C LYS A 98 1.63 -0.88 5.17
N ALA A 99 1.44 -2.02 4.49
CA ALA A 99 1.27 -3.30 5.16
C ALA A 99 2.52 -3.69 5.96
N GLY A 100 3.72 -3.50 5.39
CA GLY A 100 5.00 -3.73 6.06
C GLY A 100 5.18 -2.83 7.29
N ALA A 101 4.90 -1.54 7.17
CA ALA A 101 4.96 -0.59 8.28
C ALA A 101 3.97 -0.96 9.40
N ASN A 102 2.74 -1.36 9.05
CA ASN A 102 1.75 -1.80 10.03
C ASN A 102 2.19 -3.08 10.76
N ARG A 103 2.74 -4.07 10.04
CA ARG A 103 3.31 -5.28 10.66
C ARG A 103 4.48 -4.95 11.58
N ALA A 104 5.38 -4.07 11.15
CA ALA A 104 6.52 -3.64 11.96
C ALA A 104 6.07 -2.92 13.24
N LYS A 105 5.05 -2.05 13.13
CA LYS A 105 4.45 -1.39 14.29
C LYS A 105 3.80 -2.39 15.25
N GLN A 106 3.01 -3.33 14.74
CA GLN A 106 2.39 -4.39 15.54
C GLN A 106 3.44 -5.26 16.24
N GLN A 107 4.52 -5.62 15.55
CA GLN A 107 5.64 -6.37 16.13
C GLN A 107 6.36 -5.56 17.21
N ALA A 108 6.60 -4.28 16.99
CA ALA A 108 7.22 -3.40 17.98
C ALA A 108 6.34 -3.24 19.23
N GLU A 109 5.04 -3.08 19.06
CA GLU A 109 4.06 -3.02 20.16
C GLU A 109 4.02 -4.35 20.92
N ALA A 110 3.94 -5.50 20.23
CA ALA A 110 3.98 -6.82 20.85
C ALA A 110 5.28 -7.06 21.64
N ASN A 111 6.43 -6.67 21.08
CA ASN A 111 7.73 -6.77 21.74
C ASN A 111 7.80 -5.87 22.98
N ALA A 112 7.25 -4.66 22.92
CA ALA A 112 7.19 -3.75 24.05
C ALA A 112 6.27 -4.28 25.17
N GLU A 113 5.13 -4.87 24.81
CA GLU A 113 4.21 -5.52 25.75
C GLU A 113 4.88 -6.72 26.44
N LEU A 114 5.60 -7.56 25.69
CA LEU A 114 6.34 -8.69 26.25
C LEU A 114 7.47 -8.22 27.18
N ALA A 115 8.22 -7.19 26.79
CA ALA A 115 9.26 -6.61 27.63
C ALA A 115 8.70 -6.02 28.94
N ALA A 116 7.52 -5.38 28.89
CA ALA A 116 6.83 -4.89 30.08
C ALA A 116 6.35 -6.03 30.98
N ALA A 117 5.80 -7.10 30.40
CA ALA A 117 5.39 -8.31 31.12
C ALA A 117 6.56 -8.95 31.87
N LEU A 118 7.72 -9.08 31.21
CA LEU A 118 8.94 -9.61 31.81
C LEU A 118 9.45 -8.74 32.95
N LYS A 119 9.46 -7.41 32.78
CA LYS A 119 9.85 -6.49 33.86
C LYS A 119 8.95 -6.63 35.09
N LEU A 120 7.64 -6.74 34.88
CA LEU A 120 6.69 -6.95 35.96
C LEU A 120 6.95 -8.30 36.65
N TYR A 121 7.09 -9.37 35.88
CA TYR A 121 7.46 -10.70 36.39
C TYR A 121 8.75 -10.66 37.23
N GLU A 122 9.83 -10.09 36.71
CA GLU A 122 11.10 -9.95 37.43
C GLU A 122 10.96 -9.13 38.72
N SER A 123 10.17 -8.05 38.69
CA SER A 123 9.95 -7.21 39.87
C SER A 123 9.21 -7.96 40.98
N VAL A 124 8.28 -8.84 40.62
CA VAL A 124 7.53 -9.69 41.55
C VAL A 124 8.41 -10.82 42.08
N GLN A 125 9.23 -11.42 41.21
CA GLN A 125 10.24 -12.42 41.59
C GLN A 125 11.22 -11.87 42.63
N ARG A 126 11.73 -10.65 42.44
CA ARG A 126 12.61 -9.96 43.40
C ARG A 126 11.91 -9.47 44.67
N GLY A 127 10.59 -9.65 44.79
CA GLY A 127 9.81 -9.18 45.95
C GLY A 127 9.56 -7.68 46.00
N ALA A 128 9.96 -6.91 44.97
CA ALA A 128 9.71 -5.47 44.90
C ALA A 128 8.24 -5.15 44.57
N GLY A 129 7.55 -6.05 43.85
CA GLY A 129 6.11 -5.99 43.63
C GLY A 129 5.65 -4.69 42.96
N ALA A 130 6.22 -4.35 41.79
CA ALA A 130 5.89 -3.13 41.04
C ALA A 130 4.51 -3.23 40.34
N TRP A 131 3.48 -3.51 41.13
CA TRP A 131 2.11 -3.62 40.67
C TRP A 131 1.55 -2.23 40.31
N PRO A 132 0.70 -2.13 39.27
CA PRO A 132 -0.08 -0.94 39.01
C PRO A 132 -0.82 -0.46 40.27
N THR A 133 -0.93 0.85 40.45
CA THR A 133 -1.53 1.50 41.63
C THR A 133 -2.96 1.06 41.93
N ALA A 134 -3.73 0.65 40.92
CA ALA A 134 -5.06 0.09 41.14
C ALA A 134 -5.02 -1.28 41.84
N LEU A 135 -3.99 -2.09 41.59
CA LEU A 135 -3.83 -3.43 42.17
C LEU A 135 -3.20 -3.41 43.57
N THR A 136 -2.59 -2.28 43.98
CA THR A 136 -2.06 -2.13 45.34
C THR A 136 -3.13 -1.82 46.38
N GLN A 137 -4.38 -1.59 45.96
CA GLN A 137 -5.49 -1.33 46.86
C GLN A 137 -5.81 -2.57 47.72
N ALA A 138 -6.18 -2.34 48.99
CA ALA A 138 -6.43 -3.41 49.97
C ALA A 138 -7.43 -4.48 49.49
N ARG A 139 -8.44 -4.07 48.70
CA ARG A 139 -9.45 -4.99 48.14
C ARG A 139 -8.88 -6.07 47.22
N TYR A 140 -7.72 -5.83 46.61
CA TYR A 140 -7.04 -6.76 45.70
C TYR A 140 -5.83 -7.45 46.34
N ALA A 141 -5.47 -7.07 47.57
CA ALA A 141 -4.25 -7.55 48.24
C ALA A 141 -4.18 -9.08 48.33
N GLY A 142 -5.29 -9.75 48.63
CA GLY A 142 -5.35 -11.21 48.66
C GLY A 142 -5.02 -11.86 47.32
N SER A 143 -5.71 -11.43 46.25
CA SER A 143 -5.45 -11.94 44.89
C SER A 143 -4.04 -11.62 44.40
N VAL A 144 -3.54 -10.41 44.67
CA VAL A 144 -2.18 -10.01 44.30
C VAL A 144 -1.12 -10.81 45.08
N ALA A 145 -1.37 -11.11 46.36
CA ALA A 145 -0.50 -11.96 47.16
C ALA A 145 -0.45 -13.40 46.62
N THR A 146 -1.59 -13.99 46.26
CA THR A 146 -1.67 -15.31 45.62
C THR A 146 -0.92 -15.33 44.30
N VAL A 147 -1.18 -14.36 43.42
CA VAL A 147 -0.47 -14.24 42.13
C VAL A 147 1.03 -14.05 42.34
N SER A 148 1.45 -13.22 43.30
CA SER A 148 2.87 -13.01 43.62
C SER A 148 3.53 -14.26 44.18
N SER A 149 2.80 -15.09 44.93
CA SER A 149 3.30 -16.39 45.41
C SER A 149 3.47 -17.38 44.26
N LEU A 150 2.48 -17.47 43.36
CA LEU A 150 2.53 -18.33 42.18
C LEU A 150 3.66 -17.91 41.24
N ILE A 151 3.87 -16.60 41.04
CA ILE A 151 5.01 -16.08 40.27
C ILE A 151 6.32 -16.52 40.91
N ARG A 152 6.53 -16.29 42.22
CA ARG A 152 7.79 -16.65 42.90
C ARG A 152 8.10 -18.14 42.86
N ASN A 153 7.09 -18.99 42.94
CA ASN A 153 7.26 -20.44 42.86
C ASN A 153 7.35 -20.97 41.42
N TRP A 154 7.00 -20.15 40.45
CA TRP A 154 7.12 -20.50 39.04
C TRP A 154 8.58 -20.34 38.59
N SER A 155 9.17 -21.45 38.15
CA SER A 155 10.42 -21.46 37.42
C SER A 155 10.32 -22.40 36.22
N PRO A 156 10.73 -21.96 35.03
CA PRO A 156 10.58 -22.73 33.79
C PRO A 156 11.34 -24.05 33.77
N GLN A 157 12.39 -24.21 34.57
CA GLN A 157 13.17 -25.45 34.64
C GLN A 157 12.59 -26.47 35.63
N HIS A 158 11.58 -26.11 36.43
CA HIS A 158 11.00 -27.02 37.42
C HIS A 158 9.89 -27.89 36.82
N PRO A 159 9.83 -29.20 37.13
CA PRO A 159 8.77 -30.09 36.62
C PRO A 159 7.35 -29.65 37.01
N SER A 160 7.20 -28.93 38.12
CA SER A 160 5.93 -28.38 38.60
C SER A 160 5.55 -27.03 37.95
N SER A 161 6.35 -26.53 37.01
CA SER A 161 6.14 -25.24 36.32
C SER A 161 4.75 -25.16 35.70
N ASP A 162 4.31 -26.21 34.99
CA ASP A 162 3.02 -26.20 34.30
C ASP A 162 1.82 -26.09 35.25
N VAL A 163 1.93 -26.66 36.45
CA VAL A 163 0.91 -26.53 37.50
C VAL A 163 0.86 -25.10 38.02
N TYR A 164 2.01 -24.48 38.27
CA TYR A 164 2.06 -23.07 38.68
C TYR A 164 1.57 -22.12 37.59
N ARG A 165 1.87 -22.40 36.33
CA ARG A 165 1.42 -21.60 35.17
C ARG A 165 -0.09 -21.68 34.98
N SER A 166 -0.67 -22.86 35.06
CA SER A 166 -2.13 -23.06 34.95
C SER A 166 -2.89 -22.42 36.12
N ALA A 167 -2.40 -22.58 37.34
CA ALA A 167 -2.95 -21.91 38.52
C ALA A 167 -2.86 -20.38 38.38
N LEU A 168 -1.71 -19.88 37.92
CA LEU A 168 -1.48 -18.45 37.71
C LEU A 168 -2.39 -17.88 36.62
N ALA A 169 -2.58 -18.58 35.50
CA ALA A 169 -3.50 -18.18 34.45
C ALA A 169 -4.93 -18.05 34.97
N THR A 170 -5.36 -18.98 35.83
CA THR A 170 -6.68 -19.00 36.46
C THR A 170 -6.87 -17.81 37.40
N GLU A 171 -5.93 -17.60 38.34
CA GLU A 171 -5.98 -16.49 39.29
C GLU A 171 -5.93 -15.12 38.60
N LEU A 172 -5.14 -14.98 37.53
CA LEU A 172 -5.13 -13.78 36.70
C LEU A 172 -6.49 -13.56 36.00
N GLY A 173 -7.15 -14.63 35.55
CA GLY A 173 -8.50 -14.56 34.99
C GLY A 173 -9.53 -14.05 36.00
N VAL A 174 -9.48 -14.56 37.23
CA VAL A 174 -10.34 -14.11 38.34
C VAL A 174 -10.06 -12.65 38.70
N LEU A 175 -8.78 -12.28 38.84
CA LEU A 175 -8.37 -10.91 39.16
C LEU A 175 -8.81 -9.93 38.08
N LYS A 176 -8.66 -10.29 36.80
CA LYS A 176 -9.16 -9.50 35.67
C LYS A 176 -10.66 -9.26 35.78
N ALA A 177 -11.45 -10.31 36.03
CA ALA A 177 -12.91 -10.20 36.15
C ALA A 177 -13.30 -9.23 37.27
N ARG A 178 -12.65 -9.35 38.44
CA ARG A 178 -12.87 -8.46 39.60
C ARG A 178 -12.57 -7.00 39.27
N VAL A 179 -11.40 -6.72 38.68
CA VAL A 179 -11.00 -5.36 38.30
C VAL A 179 -11.92 -4.77 37.24
N THR A 180 -12.35 -5.57 36.26
CA THR A 180 -13.27 -5.07 35.22
C THR A 180 -14.66 -4.73 35.75
N ALA A 181 -15.14 -5.51 36.72
CA ALA A 181 -16.45 -5.32 37.35
C ALA A 181 -16.46 -4.16 38.36
N ASP A 182 -15.29 -3.77 38.89
CA ASP A 182 -15.18 -2.71 39.88
C ASP A 182 -15.44 -1.33 39.25
N ARG A 183 -16.64 -0.78 39.49
CA ARG A 183 -17.05 0.54 39.01
C ARG A 183 -16.45 1.71 39.78
N SER A 184 -15.83 1.46 40.94
CA SER A 184 -15.21 2.51 41.76
C SER A 184 -13.81 2.88 41.32
N LEU A 185 -13.19 2.09 40.44
CA LEU A 185 -11.92 2.43 39.80
C LEU A 185 -12.14 3.40 38.64
N ASP A 186 -11.30 4.45 38.59
CA ASP A 186 -11.18 5.31 37.42
C ASP A 186 -10.81 4.49 36.18
N PHE A 187 -11.24 4.97 35.00
CA PHE A 187 -11.07 4.28 33.73
C PHE A 187 -9.59 4.03 33.40
N ALA A 188 -8.73 5.05 33.55
CA ALA A 188 -7.30 4.90 33.24
C ALA A 188 -6.64 3.86 34.14
N SER A 189 -6.91 3.94 35.44
CA SER A 189 -6.42 2.99 36.45
C SER A 189 -6.87 1.55 36.17
N ARG A 190 -8.11 1.38 35.71
CA ARG A 190 -8.66 0.07 35.33
C ARG A 190 -8.00 -0.49 34.07
N VAL A 191 -7.78 0.35 33.06
CA VAL A 191 -7.10 -0.04 31.82
C VAL A 191 -5.67 -0.50 32.11
N ASP A 192 -4.94 0.23 32.92
CA ASP A 192 -3.56 -0.11 33.28
C ASP A 192 -3.48 -1.43 34.07
N ALA A 193 -4.38 -1.64 35.04
CA ALA A 193 -4.47 -2.89 35.77
C ALA A 193 -4.80 -4.08 34.86
N VAL A 194 -5.82 -3.93 34.00
CA VAL A 194 -6.22 -4.98 33.06
C VAL A 194 -5.10 -5.26 32.04
N ARG A 195 -4.37 -4.24 31.60
CA ARG A 195 -3.21 -4.40 30.71
C ARG A 195 -2.11 -5.22 31.38
N ALA A 196 -1.73 -4.87 32.61
CA ALA A 196 -0.73 -5.63 33.37
C ALA A 196 -1.15 -7.09 33.60
N ILE A 197 -2.42 -7.33 33.94
CA ILE A 197 -2.95 -8.69 34.13
C ILE A 197 -2.92 -9.47 32.82
N LYS A 198 -3.32 -8.86 31.70
CA LYS A 198 -3.27 -9.50 30.37
C LYS A 198 -1.84 -9.86 29.97
N GLN A 199 -0.89 -8.96 30.21
CA GLN A 199 0.53 -9.17 29.94
C GLN A 199 1.09 -10.37 30.71
N LEU A 200 0.78 -10.45 32.02
CA LEU A 200 1.17 -11.62 32.82
C LEU A 200 0.47 -12.90 32.36
N HIS A 201 -0.79 -12.83 31.94
CA HIS A 201 -1.55 -13.98 31.46
C HIS A 201 -0.99 -14.53 30.14
N GLN A 202 -0.61 -13.66 29.20
CA GLN A 202 0.07 -14.04 27.97
C GLN A 202 1.41 -14.72 28.28
N LEU A 203 2.19 -14.15 29.19
CA LEU A 203 3.44 -14.73 29.64
C LEU A 203 3.24 -16.09 30.33
N ALA A 204 2.14 -16.27 31.06
CA ALA A 204 1.74 -17.54 31.65
C ALA A 204 1.34 -18.61 30.62
N MET A 205 0.89 -18.21 29.43
CA MET A 205 0.41 -19.12 28.36
C MET A 205 1.44 -19.43 27.28
N MET A 206 2.55 -18.68 27.17
CA MET A 206 3.60 -18.91 26.15
C MET A 206 4.27 -20.29 26.25
N SER A 207 4.62 -20.95 25.15
CA SER A 207 5.36 -22.22 25.28
C SER A 207 6.72 -22.00 25.97
N PRO A 208 7.26 -22.97 26.76
CA PRO A 208 8.63 -22.90 27.27
C PRO A 208 9.68 -22.59 26.20
N SER A 209 9.46 -23.05 24.97
CA SER A 209 10.32 -22.81 23.80
C SER A 209 10.27 -21.38 23.25
N GLU A 210 9.26 -20.59 23.65
CA GLU A 210 9.03 -19.22 23.17
C GLU A 210 9.52 -18.16 24.17
N PHE A 211 10.01 -18.60 25.34
CA PHE A 211 10.64 -17.65 26.26
C PHE A 211 11.93 -17.10 25.65
N PRO A 212 12.17 -15.78 25.74
CA PRO A 212 13.43 -15.21 25.28
C PRO A 212 14.60 -15.88 26.01
N HIS A 213 15.67 -16.27 25.30
CA HIS A 213 16.89 -16.82 25.91
C HIS A 213 17.49 -15.95 27.04
N GLN A 214 17.22 -14.63 27.01
CA GLN A 214 17.60 -13.70 28.07
C GLN A 214 16.94 -14.04 29.42
N TRP A 215 15.77 -14.68 29.40
CA TRP A 215 15.05 -15.10 30.60
C TRP A 215 15.71 -16.33 31.23
N GLU A 216 16.16 -17.30 30.44
CA GLU A 216 16.92 -18.45 30.94
C GLU A 216 18.25 -18.00 31.56
N GLN A 217 19.04 -17.20 30.84
CA GLN A 217 20.35 -16.72 31.31
C GLN A 217 20.27 -15.88 32.60
N ARG A 218 19.22 -15.06 32.76
CA ARG A 218 19.06 -14.20 33.96
C ARG A 218 18.55 -14.94 35.19
N GLN A 219 17.77 -16.00 35.02
CA GLN A 219 17.39 -16.86 36.14
C GLN A 219 18.60 -17.61 36.72
N PHE A 220 19.59 -17.96 35.89
CA PHE A 220 20.86 -18.53 36.36
C PHE A 220 21.73 -17.54 37.16
N ALA A 221 21.65 -16.24 36.85
CA ALA A 221 22.39 -15.21 37.60
C ALA A 221 21.77 -14.86 38.97
N MET A 222 20.57 -15.39 39.28
CA MET A 222 19.86 -15.16 40.54
C MET A 222 19.96 -16.33 41.52
N LYS A 223 20.66 -17.41 41.15
CA LYS A 223 21.08 -18.48 42.06
C LYS A 223 22.48 -18.19 42.58
#